data_AF-A0A8T1SC85-F1
#
_entry.id   AF-A0A8T1SC85-F1
#
_cell.length_a   1.000
_cell.length_b   1.000
_cell.length_c   1.000
_cell.angle_alpha   90.00
_cell.angle_beta   90.00
_cell.angle_gamma   90.00
#
_symmetry.space_group_name_H-M   'P 1'
#
loop_
_entity.id
_entity.type
_entity.pdbx_description
1 polymer ?
#
loop_
_entity_poly.entity_id
_entity_poly.type
_entity_poly.pdbx_seq_one_letter_code
_entity_poly.pdbx_strand_id
1 'polypeptide(L)'
;MSIPFSNTHHRIPPGFANLLEGLAREVLRKQPEDIPAFAANYFEELLDKREKTMFDPAEWGAKLDDRFYNNKAFEEAVSLQEEVKESMKDSATEPELDKHVLYETAALEIEDKAATKIQAVYRGYRVREAVRRLKELGQDATDPVEEI
;
A
#
# COMPACT_ATOMS: atom_id res chain seq x y z
N MET A 1 -0.33 6.43 -11.39
CA MET A 1 1.10 6.09 -11.60
C MET A 1 1.97 7.34 -11.78
N SER A 2 2.58 7.84 -10.70
CA SER A 2 3.68 8.81 -10.74
C SER A 2 4.98 8.07 -10.45
N ILE A 3 5.98 8.19 -11.30
CA ILE A 3 7.27 7.50 -11.10
C ILE A 3 8.13 8.40 -10.19
N PRO A 4 8.47 7.97 -8.96
CA PRO A 4 9.15 8.83 -7.97
C PRO A 4 10.53 9.29 -8.45
N PHE A 5 11.21 8.48 -9.27
CA PHE A 5 12.59 8.71 -9.71
C PHE A 5 12.74 9.04 -11.21
N SER A 6 11.75 9.64 -11.86
CA SER A 6 11.99 10.18 -13.20
C SER A 6 12.68 11.55 -13.12
N ASN A 7 13.69 11.77 -13.97
CA ASN A 7 14.45 13.03 -14.11
C ASN A 7 13.64 14.15 -14.81
N THR A 8 12.32 14.15 -14.65
CA THR A 8 11.41 15.08 -15.29
C THR A 8 10.87 16.06 -14.26
N HIS A 9 11.05 17.36 -14.49
CA HIS A 9 10.56 18.41 -13.60
C HIS A 9 9.03 18.50 -13.52
N HIS A 10 8.33 18.10 -14.60
CA HIS A 10 6.87 18.07 -14.61
C HIS A 10 6.38 16.70 -14.14
N ARG A 11 5.62 16.70 -13.04
CA ARG A 11 4.97 15.51 -12.47
C ARG A 11 3.50 15.46 -12.92
N ILE A 12 3.01 14.26 -13.14
CA ILE A 12 1.61 14.01 -13.49
C ILE A 12 0.77 14.15 -12.21
N PRO A 13 -0.34 14.92 -12.21
CA PRO A 13 -1.20 15.04 -11.04
C PRO A 13 -1.78 13.69 -10.58
N PRO A 14 -1.90 13.46 -9.26
CA PRO A 14 -2.52 12.25 -8.74
C PRO A 14 -3.99 12.17 -9.18
N GLY A 15 -4.46 10.96 -9.49
CA GLY A 15 -5.83 10.75 -9.96
C GLY A 15 -6.08 11.06 -11.43
N PHE A 16 -5.16 11.74 -12.12
CA PHE A 16 -5.30 12.08 -13.54
C PHE A 16 -5.50 10.84 -14.44
N ALA A 17 -4.75 9.76 -14.17
CA ALA A 17 -4.90 8.51 -14.89
C ALA A 17 -6.32 7.92 -14.76
N ASN A 18 -6.94 8.04 -13.59
CA ASN A 18 -8.28 7.52 -13.33
C ASN A 18 -9.34 8.26 -14.14
N LEU A 19 -9.20 9.59 -14.29
CA LEU A 19 -10.08 10.39 -15.13
C LEU A 19 -10.00 9.97 -16.60
N LEU A 20 -8.78 9.77 -17.10
CA LEU A 20 -8.56 9.32 -18.48
C LEU A 20 -9.07 7.91 -18.72
N GLU A 21 -8.86 7.00 -17.76
CA GLU A 21 -9.35 5.63 -17.85
C GLU A 21 -10.89 5.60 -17.84
N GLY A 22 -11.52 6.38 -16.96
CA GLY A 22 -12.98 6.51 -16.90
C GLY A 22 -13.56 7.01 -18.22
N LEU A 23 -13.00 8.09 -18.77
CA LEU A 23 -13.40 8.63 -20.06
C LEU A 23 -13.20 7.60 -21.18
N ALA A 24 -12.02 6.97 -21.26
CA ALA A 24 -11.71 6.00 -22.29
C ALA A 24 -12.66 4.79 -22.27
N ARG A 25 -13.00 4.29 -21.07
CA ARG A 25 -13.99 3.21 -20.91
C ARG A 25 -15.37 3.61 -21.42
N GLU A 26 -15.81 4.83 -21.12
CA GLU A 26 -17.12 5.32 -21.59
C GLU A 26 -17.15 5.59 -23.10
N VAL A 27 -16.05 6.08 -23.67
CA VAL A 27 -15.90 6.22 -25.14
C VAL A 27 -16.00 4.85 -25.81
N LEU A 28 -15.28 3.84 -25.29
CA LEU A 28 -15.33 2.48 -25.83
C LEU A 28 -16.73 1.85 -25.70
N ARG A 29 -17.47 2.21 -24.66
CA ARG A 29 -18.83 1.71 -24.41
C ARG A 29 -19.87 2.36 -25.33
N LYS A 30 -19.85 3.68 -25.47
CA LYS A 30 -20.88 4.44 -26.20
C LYS A 30 -20.55 4.65 -27.68
N GLN A 31 -19.29 4.48 -28.08
CA GLN A 31 -18.80 4.71 -29.45
C GLN A 31 -19.33 6.02 -30.08
N PRO A 32 -19.13 7.18 -29.41
CA PRO A 32 -19.61 8.46 -29.94
C PRO A 32 -18.83 8.89 -31.19
N GLU A 33 -19.49 9.58 -32.12
CA GLU A 33 -18.83 10.15 -33.30
C GLU A 33 -17.93 11.35 -32.94
N ASP A 34 -18.39 12.22 -32.03
CA ASP A 34 -17.64 13.39 -31.54
C ASP A 34 -17.10 13.15 -30.12
N ILE A 35 -15.84 12.71 -30.04
CA ILE A 35 -15.17 12.42 -28.77
C ILE A 35 -14.94 13.68 -27.93
N PRO A 36 -14.45 14.82 -28.46
CA PRO A 36 -14.32 16.05 -27.69
C PRO A 36 -15.63 16.53 -27.04
N ALA A 37 -16.73 16.58 -27.80
CA ALA A 37 -18.03 16.99 -27.25
C ALA A 37 -18.52 15.99 -26.19
N PHE A 38 -18.34 14.69 -26.43
CA PHE A 38 -18.65 13.66 -25.44
C PHE A 38 -17.85 13.83 -24.15
N ALA A 39 -16.54 14.10 -24.25
CA ALA A 39 -15.66 14.27 -23.11
C ALA A 39 -16.06 15.49 -22.25
N ALA A 40 -16.43 16.61 -22.87
CA ALA A 40 -16.92 17.78 -22.15
C ALA A 40 -18.16 17.44 -21.31
N ASN A 41 -19.18 16.84 -21.93
CA ASN A 41 -20.40 16.42 -21.24
C ASN A 41 -20.13 15.39 -20.14
N TYR A 42 -19.20 14.45 -20.38
CA TYR A 42 -18.82 13.44 -19.39
C TYR A 42 -18.19 14.07 -18.14
N PHE A 43 -17.26 15.02 -18.32
CA PHE A 43 -16.64 15.70 -17.19
C PHE A 43 -17.61 16.64 -16.48
N GLU A 44 -18.52 17.32 -17.18
CA GLU A 44 -19.62 18.06 -16.56
C GLU A 44 -20.47 17.17 -15.65
N GLU A 45 -20.90 16.00 -16.14
CA GLU A 45 -21.66 15.03 -15.35
C GLU A 45 -20.86 14.54 -14.11
N LEU A 46 -19.54 14.41 -14.24
CA LEU A 46 -18.66 13.97 -13.17
C LEU A 46 -18.50 15.06 -12.08
N LEU A 47 -18.41 16.33 -12.48
CA LEU A 47 -18.42 17.49 -11.58
C LEU A 47 -19.74 17.56 -10.80
N ASP A 48 -20.87 17.42 -11.50
CA ASP A 48 -22.21 17.38 -10.94
C ASP A 48 -22.38 16.29 -9.87
N LYS A 49 -21.88 15.08 -10.17
CA LYS A 49 -21.91 13.95 -9.24
C LYS A 49 -21.08 14.25 -8.00
N ARG A 50 -19.90 14.84 -8.17
CA ARG A 50 -19.03 15.21 -7.06
C ARG A 50 -19.69 16.23 -6.15
N GLU A 51 -20.35 17.24 -6.69
CA GLU A 51 -21.08 18.25 -5.90
C GLU A 51 -22.26 17.65 -5.14
N LYS A 52 -22.98 16.70 -5.75
CA LYS A 52 -24.16 16.08 -5.13
C LYS A 52 -23.81 15.02 -4.09
N THR A 53 -22.77 14.23 -4.33
CA THR A 53 -22.44 13.05 -3.51
C THR A 53 -21.22 13.26 -2.62
N MET A 54 -20.48 14.35 -2.82
CA MET A 54 -19.17 14.61 -2.20
C MET A 54 -18.13 13.51 -2.46
N PHE A 55 -18.36 12.68 -3.48
CA PHE A 55 -17.47 11.58 -3.85
C PHE A 55 -16.81 11.85 -5.20
N ASP A 56 -15.48 11.80 -5.24
CA ASP A 56 -14.69 11.92 -6.46
C ASP A 56 -13.94 10.61 -6.75
N PRO A 57 -14.28 9.90 -7.86
CA PRO A 57 -13.56 8.71 -8.29
C PRO A 57 -12.06 8.93 -8.52
N ALA A 58 -11.66 10.11 -8.98
CA ALA A 58 -10.27 10.43 -9.25
C ALA A 58 -9.46 10.53 -7.95
N GLU A 59 -10.05 11.17 -6.92
CA GLU A 59 -9.47 11.29 -5.58
C GLU A 59 -9.36 9.92 -4.90
N TRP A 60 -10.41 9.10 -4.99
CA TRP A 60 -10.39 7.75 -4.43
C TRP A 60 -9.31 6.88 -5.07
N GLY A 61 -9.24 6.85 -6.40
CA GLY A 61 -8.20 6.11 -7.10
C GLY A 61 -6.79 6.66 -6.85
N ALA A 62 -6.64 7.97 -6.67
CA ALA A 62 -5.37 8.59 -6.27
C ALA A 62 -4.88 8.06 -4.92
N LYS A 63 -5.78 7.95 -3.92
CA LYS A 63 -5.45 7.39 -2.60
C LYS A 63 -5.00 5.93 -2.70
N LEU A 64 -5.58 5.15 -3.60
CA LEU A 64 -5.15 3.77 -3.82
C LEU A 64 -3.74 3.70 -4.42
N ASP A 65 -3.46 4.54 -5.44
CA ASP A 65 -2.18 4.61 -6.14
C ASP A 65 -1.04 5.11 -5.23
N ASP A 66 -1.31 6.06 -4.33
CA ASP A 66 -0.29 6.65 -3.43
C ASP A 66 0.29 5.58 -2.48
N ARG A 67 -0.53 4.59 -2.07
CA ARG A 67 -0.09 3.45 -1.23
C ARG A 67 1.00 2.59 -1.89
N PHE A 68 1.06 2.59 -3.22
CA PHE A 68 2.04 1.79 -3.95
C PHE A 68 3.32 2.58 -4.29
N TYR A 69 3.29 3.92 -4.19
CA TYR A 69 4.36 4.78 -4.71
C TYR A 69 5.01 5.74 -3.71
N ASN A 70 4.51 5.90 -2.47
CA ASN A 70 5.25 6.68 -1.48
C ASN A 70 5.05 6.27 -0.01
N ASN A 71 6.11 6.46 0.78
CA ASN A 71 6.29 6.24 2.22
C ASN A 71 5.31 6.99 3.17
N LYS A 72 4.18 7.52 2.70
CA LYS A 72 3.23 8.26 3.55
C LYS A 72 2.59 7.44 4.66
N ALA A 73 2.50 6.11 4.49
CA ALA A 73 2.10 5.23 5.58
C ALA A 73 3.05 5.31 6.79
N PHE A 74 4.32 5.68 6.56
CA PHE A 74 5.28 5.96 7.65
C PHE A 74 5.15 7.39 8.17
N GLU A 75 4.87 8.39 7.32
CA GLU A 75 4.70 9.78 7.77
C GLU A 75 3.42 9.98 8.61
N GLU A 76 2.29 9.38 8.24
CA GLU A 76 1.06 9.40 9.06
C GLU A 76 1.27 8.74 10.43
N ALA A 77 2.01 7.64 10.49
CA ALA A 77 2.34 6.98 11.76
C ALA A 77 3.22 7.86 12.66
N VAL A 78 4.12 8.65 12.08
CA VAL A 78 4.98 9.59 12.82
C VAL A 78 4.20 10.80 13.31
N SER A 79 3.33 11.40 12.49
CA SER A 79 2.49 12.52 12.92
C SER A 79 1.48 12.13 14.01
N LEU A 80 0.88 10.92 13.94
CA LEU A 80 0.02 10.42 15.01
C LEU A 80 0.79 10.18 16.32
N GLN A 81 2.06 9.78 16.25
CA GLN A 81 2.92 9.67 17.44
C GLN A 81 3.26 11.04 18.04
N GLU A 82 3.40 12.08 17.22
CA GLU A 82 3.66 13.46 17.68
C GLU A 82 2.41 14.11 18.29
N GLU A 83 1.23 13.93 17.70
CA GLU A 83 -0.04 14.41 18.25
C GLU A 83 -0.41 13.73 19.58
N VAL A 84 -0.13 12.43 19.72
CA VAL A 84 -0.31 11.69 20.98
C VAL A 84 0.70 12.16 22.04
N LYS A 85 1.93 12.53 21.65
CA LYS A 85 2.92 13.12 22.57
C LYS A 85 2.52 14.53 23.04
N GLU A 86 1.95 15.34 22.15
CA GLU A 86 1.61 16.73 22.44
C GLU A 86 0.34 16.84 23.29
N SER A 87 -0.66 15.99 23.04
CA SER A 87 -1.89 15.90 23.85
C SER A 87 -1.68 15.33 25.27
N MET A 88 -0.58 14.63 25.51
CA MET A 88 -0.23 14.08 26.83
C MET A 88 0.54 15.04 27.74
N LYS A 89 0.82 16.27 27.28
CA LYS A 89 1.63 17.25 28.03
C LYS A 89 0.83 18.08 29.05
N ASP A 90 -0.49 18.14 28.93
CA ASP A 90 -1.32 19.09 29.71
C ASP A 90 -2.18 18.46 30.83
N SER A 91 -2.12 17.14 31.06
CA SER A 91 -2.88 16.49 32.15
C SER A 91 -1.99 16.01 33.29
N ALA A 92 -1.60 16.95 34.15
CA ALA A 92 -1.09 16.64 35.48
C ALA A 92 -2.25 16.14 36.38
N THR A 93 -2.47 14.82 36.45
CA THR A 93 -2.93 14.06 37.64
C THR A 93 -2.83 12.55 37.31
N GLU A 94 -2.05 11.83 38.13
CA GLU A 94 -1.71 10.39 38.15
C GLU A 94 -2.93 9.42 38.06
N PRO A 95 -2.77 8.15 37.59
CA PRO A 95 -1.84 7.15 38.13
C PRO A 95 -0.71 6.78 37.17
N GLU A 96 0.49 6.60 37.71
CA GLU A 96 1.64 6.02 37.01
C GLU A 96 1.33 4.56 36.59
N LEU A 97 0.73 4.39 35.43
CA LEU A 97 0.98 3.21 34.61
C LEU A 97 2.10 3.60 33.65
N ASP A 98 3.27 3.02 33.88
CA ASP A 98 4.54 3.38 33.25
C ASP A 98 4.44 3.31 31.71
N LYS A 99 4.18 4.47 31.07
CA LYS A 99 4.01 4.60 29.61
C LYS A 99 5.25 4.09 28.86
N HIS A 100 6.42 4.11 29.50
CA HIS A 100 7.66 3.57 28.95
C HIS A 100 7.54 2.05 28.70
N VAL A 101 6.98 1.31 29.65
CA VAL A 101 6.77 -0.14 29.53
C VAL A 101 5.78 -0.47 28.42
N LEU A 102 4.75 0.35 28.20
CA LEU A 102 3.76 0.12 27.15
C LEU A 102 4.32 0.36 25.74
N TYR A 103 5.18 1.37 25.57
CA TYR A 103 5.88 1.62 24.30
C TYR A 103 6.97 0.59 24.03
N GLU A 104 7.68 0.16 25.07
CA GLU A 104 8.74 -0.85 24.98
C GLU A 104 8.17 -2.23 24.65
N THR A 105 7.05 -2.62 25.27
CA THR A 105 6.33 -3.85 24.92
C THR A 105 5.79 -3.82 23.49
N ALA A 106 5.21 -2.70 23.04
CA ALA A 106 4.72 -2.57 21.67
C ALA A 106 5.86 -2.61 20.63
N ALA A 107 7.00 -1.98 20.91
CA ALA A 107 8.17 -2.04 20.04
C ALA A 107 8.75 -3.46 19.97
N LEU A 108 8.90 -4.13 21.12
CA LEU A 108 9.34 -5.52 21.22
C LEU A 108 8.41 -6.46 20.44
N GLU A 109 7.09 -6.27 20.53
CA GLU A 109 6.13 -7.07 19.77
C GLU A 109 6.29 -6.91 18.25
N ILE A 110 6.59 -5.70 17.77
CA ILE A 110 6.82 -5.43 16.34
C ILE A 110 8.12 -6.08 15.89
N GLU A 111 9.17 -5.97 16.70
CA GLU A 111 10.47 -6.61 16.45
C GLU A 111 10.36 -8.13 16.43
N ASP A 112 9.63 -8.72 17.36
CA ASP A 112 9.39 -10.18 17.42
C ASP A 112 8.60 -10.66 16.21
N LYS A 113 7.55 -9.95 15.79
CA LYS A 113 6.77 -10.27 14.57
C LYS A 113 7.66 -10.18 13.32
N ALA A 114 8.52 -9.17 13.24
CA ALA A 114 9.46 -9.02 12.14
C ALA A 114 10.53 -10.13 12.14
N ALA A 115 11.13 -10.44 13.29
CA ALA A 115 12.12 -11.48 13.45
C ALA A 115 11.56 -12.86 13.07
N THR A 116 10.34 -13.17 13.53
CA THR A 116 9.65 -14.42 13.19
C THR A 116 9.44 -14.55 11.68
N LYS A 117 9.07 -13.47 11.00
CA LYS A 117 8.90 -13.43 9.55
C LYS A 117 10.21 -13.66 8.81
N ILE A 118 11.29 -12.97 9.22
CA ILE A 118 12.63 -13.13 8.63
C ILE A 118 13.12 -14.58 8.80
N GLN A 119 12.97 -15.14 10.00
CA GLN A 119 13.37 -16.51 10.29
C GLN A 119 12.58 -17.53 9.46
N ALA A 120 11.25 -17.38 9.36
CA ALA A 120 10.41 -18.27 8.57
C ALA A 120 10.81 -18.25 7.09
N VAL A 121 11.03 -17.05 6.54
CA VAL A 121 11.48 -16.87 5.14
C VAL A 121 12.84 -17.50 4.92
N TYR A 122 13.80 -17.26 5.81
CA TYR A 122 15.16 -17.79 5.70
C TYR A 122 15.20 -19.33 5.83
N ARG A 123 14.45 -19.90 6.77
CA ARG A 123 14.30 -21.37 6.90
C ARG A 123 13.74 -21.97 5.61
N GLY A 124 12.69 -21.37 5.05
CA GLY A 124 12.14 -21.80 3.76
C GLY A 124 13.14 -21.65 2.60
N TYR A 125 13.90 -20.56 2.57
CA TYR A 125 14.96 -20.34 1.59
C TYR A 125 16.02 -21.45 1.67
N ARG A 126 16.49 -21.80 2.86
CA ARG A 126 17.48 -22.88 3.06
C ARG A 126 16.99 -24.25 2.57
N VAL A 127 15.73 -24.59 2.84
CA VAL A 127 15.14 -25.85 2.35
C VAL A 127 15.07 -25.87 0.83
N ARG A 128 14.56 -24.79 0.22
CA ARG A 128 14.48 -24.67 -1.25
C ARG A 128 15.85 -24.67 -1.90
N GLU A 129 16.84 -24.04 -1.27
CA GLU A 129 18.22 -24.04 -1.74
C GLU A 129 18.85 -25.43 -1.67
N ALA A 130 18.61 -26.19 -0.59
CA ALA A 130 19.08 -27.57 -0.45
C ALA A 130 18.46 -28.49 -1.51
N VAL A 131 17.14 -28.41 -1.73
CA VAL A 131 16.45 -29.17 -2.79
C VAL A 131 16.98 -28.78 -4.17
N ARG A 132 17.19 -27.48 -4.42
CA ARG A 132 17.78 -27.00 -5.68
C ARG A 132 19.18 -27.58 -5.91
N ARG A 133 20.03 -27.58 -4.88
CA ARG A 133 21.39 -28.15 -4.96
C ARG A 133 21.39 -29.67 -5.16
N LEU A 134 20.48 -30.40 -4.50
CA LEU A 134 20.34 -31.86 -4.71
C LEU A 134 19.90 -32.19 -6.15
N LYS A 135 18.96 -31.41 -6.69
CA LYS A 135 18.52 -31.52 -8.09
C LYS A 135 19.65 -31.21 -9.07
N GLU A 136 20.48 -30.20 -8.78
CA GLU A 136 21.66 -29.86 -9.59
C GLU A 136 22.75 -30.95 -9.53
N LEU A 137 22.84 -31.69 -8.42
CA LEU A 137 23.79 -32.82 -8.23
C LEU A 137 23.24 -34.17 -8.72
N GLY A 138 22.03 -34.22 -9.30
CA GLY A 138 21.45 -35.44 -9.87
C GLY A 138 21.16 -36.55 -8.87
N GLN A 139 20.99 -36.23 -7.58
CA GLN A 139 20.63 -37.19 -6.54
C GLN A 139 19.13 -37.13 -6.29
N ASP A 140 18.38 -37.96 -7.03
CA ASP A 140 16.95 -38.20 -6.74
C ASP A 140 16.85 -38.96 -5.42
N ALA A 141 16.32 -38.29 -4.38
CA ALA A 141 16.06 -38.91 -3.09
C ALA A 141 14.94 -39.96 -3.26
N THR A 142 15.31 -41.22 -3.06
CA THR A 142 14.41 -42.37 -2.92
C THR A 142 13.38 -42.12 -1.83
N ASP A 143 12.11 -42.32 -2.16
CA ASP A 143 10.96 -42.28 -1.25
C ASP A 143 11.18 -43.20 -0.03
N PRO A 144 10.77 -42.79 1.19
CA PRO A 144 10.77 -43.71 2.32
C PRO A 144 9.65 -44.74 2.12
N VAL A 145 10.04 -46.01 2.02
CA VAL A 145 9.11 -47.14 2.06
C VAL A 145 8.43 -47.15 3.44
N GLU A 146 7.10 -47.05 3.43
CA GLU A 146 6.26 -47.40 4.59
C GLU A 146 6.45 -48.88 4.91
N GLU A 147 7.08 -49.20 6.04
CA GLU A 147 6.95 -50.51 6.68
C GLU A 147 5.81 -50.47 7.69
N ILE A 148 4.96 -51.51 7.60
CA ILE A 148 3.73 -51.82 8.35
C ILE A 148 4.00 -51.97 9.86
#